data_AF-R1IX06-F1
#
_entry.id   AF-R1IX06-F1
#
_cell.length_a   1.000
_cell.length_b   1.000
_cell.length_c   1.000
_cell.angle_alpha   90.00
_cell.angle_beta   90.00
_cell.angle_gamma   90.00
#
_symmetry.space_group_name_H-M   'P 1'
#
loop_
_entity.id
_entity.type
_entity.pdbx_description
1 polymer ?
#
loop_
_entity_poly.entity_id
_entity_poly.type
_entity_poly.pdbx_seq_one_letter_code
_entity_poly.pdbx_strand_id
1 'polypeptide(L)'
;MKIHSLFNDKSDLYEKARPVYPDEIYRYLVSISPSNLKAWDCACGNGQVSEGLSHYFEGVIATDVSEQQIANAKPFDNVIYRVMPSESTDFPDDSFDLVCVAQAVHWFDFPVFWPEVKRVLKPDGVFAAWGYTWPVLPDEIERIFHEQILNVIAPYWATQNSLLTGHYKDVEFPFEGLSSPKFEMKVEWDLDQFFDFIKTFSATRRCIEEHGEAFLDAAYEQIETFWSAGEKARVIPLEFVFYAGRNTE
;
A
#
# COMPACT_ATOMS: atom_id res chain seq x y z
N MET A 1 -17.21 14.35 -23.04
CA MET A 1 -16.57 15.54 -22.42
C MET A 1 -15.08 15.22 -22.43
N LYS A 2 -14.23 16.01 -23.12
CA LYS A 2 -12.81 15.64 -23.31
C LYS A 2 -12.10 15.63 -21.96
N ILE A 3 -11.46 14.52 -21.61
CA ILE A 3 -10.52 14.40 -20.48
C ILE A 3 -9.29 15.23 -20.84
N HIS A 4 -9.39 16.55 -20.64
CA HIS A 4 -8.28 17.45 -20.84
C HIS A 4 -8.09 18.31 -19.60
N SER A 5 -6.86 18.22 -19.10
CA SER A 5 -6.21 19.10 -18.13
C SER A 5 -6.84 19.13 -16.75
N LEU A 6 -6.23 18.42 -15.81
CA LEU A 6 -5.22 18.93 -14.86
C LEU A 6 -4.28 17.72 -14.62
N PHE A 7 -3.01 17.82 -14.28
CA PHE A 7 -2.53 17.95 -12.91
C PHE A 7 -1.00 18.04 -13.00
N ASN A 8 -0.44 19.11 -12.44
CA ASN A 8 0.99 19.37 -12.44
C ASN A 8 1.68 18.88 -11.15
N ASP A 9 1.05 17.97 -10.39
CA ASP A 9 1.67 17.33 -9.22
C ASP A 9 1.28 15.85 -9.12
N LYS A 10 2.22 14.97 -9.50
CA LYS A 10 2.04 13.51 -9.50
C LYS A 10 1.86 12.92 -8.09
N SER A 11 2.34 13.60 -7.05
CA SER A 11 2.16 13.22 -5.64
C SER A 11 0.75 13.48 -5.14
N ASP A 12 0.15 14.61 -5.51
CA ASP A 12 -1.16 15.05 -4.99
C ASP A 12 -2.30 14.13 -5.42
N LEU A 13 -2.26 13.64 -6.67
CA LEU A 13 -3.23 12.65 -7.16
C LEU A 13 -3.06 11.32 -6.42
N TYR A 14 -1.82 10.90 -6.20
CA TYR A 14 -1.53 9.64 -5.51
C TYR A 14 -2.09 9.65 -4.09
N GLU A 15 -1.86 10.72 -3.33
CA GLU A 15 -2.35 10.86 -1.97
C GLU A 15 -3.89 10.89 -1.90
N LYS A 16 -4.55 11.63 -2.80
CA LYS A 16 -6.02 11.78 -2.78
C LYS A 16 -6.76 10.53 -3.25
N ALA A 17 -6.18 9.78 -4.19
CA ALA A 17 -6.86 8.66 -4.84
C ALA A 17 -6.55 7.32 -4.18
N ARG A 18 -5.52 7.23 -3.33
CA ARG A 18 -5.15 5.97 -2.68
C ARG A 18 -6.06 5.69 -1.47
N PRO A 19 -6.61 4.47 -1.37
CA PRO A 19 -7.40 4.03 -0.22
C PRO A 19 -6.67 4.18 1.12
N VAL A 20 -7.40 4.58 2.17
CA VAL A 20 -6.92 4.62 3.56
C VAL A 20 -7.08 3.25 4.23
N TYR A 21 -6.09 2.85 5.03
CA TYR A 21 -6.17 1.58 5.76
C TYR A 21 -7.15 1.65 6.93
N PRO A 22 -7.93 0.58 7.17
CA PRO A 22 -8.87 0.53 8.29
C PRO A 22 -8.16 0.61 9.65
N ASP A 23 -8.77 1.34 10.59
CA ASP A 23 -8.23 1.56 11.94
C ASP A 23 -8.10 0.24 12.74
N GLU A 24 -8.91 -0.76 12.38
CA GLU A 24 -8.89 -2.11 12.92
C GLU A 24 -7.52 -2.79 12.79
N ILE A 25 -6.75 -2.47 11.73
CA ILE A 25 -5.39 -2.98 11.54
C ILE A 25 -4.50 -2.49 12.69
N TYR A 26 -4.49 -1.18 12.95
CA TYR A 26 -3.62 -0.60 13.98
C TYR A 26 -3.99 -1.08 15.39
N ARG A 27 -5.29 -1.19 15.70
CA ARG A 27 -5.75 -1.79 16.97
C ARG A 27 -5.28 -3.23 17.14
N TYR A 28 -5.33 -4.02 16.06
CA TYR A 28 -4.82 -5.38 16.09
C TYR A 28 -3.30 -5.41 16.30
N LEU A 29 -2.53 -4.57 15.59
CA LEU A 29 -1.07 -4.47 15.75
C LEU A 29 -0.67 -4.14 17.19
N VAL A 30 -1.37 -3.21 17.83
CA VAL A 30 -1.22 -2.91 19.27
C VAL A 30 -1.48 -4.13 20.13
N SER A 31 -2.53 -4.88 19.85
CA SER A 31 -2.92 -6.04 20.67
C SER A 31 -1.91 -7.19 20.64
N ILE A 32 -1.06 -7.26 19.61
CA ILE A 32 -0.07 -8.33 19.43
C ILE A 32 1.36 -7.89 19.72
N SER A 33 1.64 -6.59 19.73
CA SER A 33 2.97 -6.05 20.02
C SER A 33 3.33 -6.25 21.50
N PRO A 34 4.61 -6.50 21.84
CA PRO A 34 5.02 -6.72 23.24
C PRO A 34 4.87 -5.45 24.10
N SER A 35 4.99 -4.28 23.48
CA SER A 35 4.63 -2.98 24.04
C SER A 35 4.31 -2.00 22.91
N ASN A 36 3.85 -0.80 23.23
CA ASN A 36 3.51 0.24 22.23
C ASN A 36 4.55 1.37 22.21
N LEU A 37 5.79 1.11 22.63
CA LEU A 37 6.78 2.16 22.79
C LEU A 37 7.32 2.64 21.43
N LYS A 38 7.69 1.71 20.54
CA LYS A 38 8.36 2.07 19.29
C LYS A 38 7.94 1.20 18.11
N ALA A 39 7.45 1.86 17.05
CA ALA A 39 7.18 1.23 15.76
C ALA A 39 8.14 1.73 14.68
N TRP A 40 8.44 0.86 13.71
CA TRP A 40 9.10 1.22 12.47
C TRP A 40 8.14 1.03 11.29
N ASP A 41 7.80 2.13 10.61
CA ASP A 41 7.11 2.13 9.32
C ASP A 41 8.14 2.06 8.19
N CYS A 42 8.24 0.89 7.57
CA CYS A 42 9.28 0.54 6.61
C CYS A 42 8.76 0.71 5.17
N ALA A 43 9.49 1.48 4.36
CA ALA A 43 9.06 2.00 3.05
C ALA A 43 7.75 2.80 3.18
N CYS A 44 7.79 3.83 4.04
CA CYS A 44 6.62 4.57 4.50
C CYS A 44 5.98 5.47 3.43
N GLY A 45 6.64 5.70 2.29
CA GLY A 45 6.19 6.67 1.30
C GLY A 45 5.99 8.06 1.92
N ASN A 46 4.81 8.63 1.73
CA ASN A 46 4.42 9.92 2.30
C ASN A 46 3.81 9.81 3.72
N GLY A 47 3.92 8.66 4.38
CA GLY A 47 3.56 8.50 5.80
C GLY A 47 2.11 8.13 6.08
N GLN A 48 1.38 7.54 5.11
CA GLN A 48 -0.01 7.11 5.33
C GLN A 48 -0.15 6.12 6.51
N VAL A 49 0.78 5.17 6.63
CA VAL A 49 0.80 4.21 7.76
C VAL A 49 1.35 4.85 9.01
N SER A 50 2.37 5.70 8.87
CA SER A 50 2.95 6.48 9.95
C SER A 50 1.89 7.30 10.70
N GLU A 51 0.93 7.91 9.99
CA GLU A 51 -0.23 8.58 10.59
C GLU A 51 -1.03 7.64 11.49
N GLY A 52 -1.39 6.46 10.99
CA GLY A 52 -2.15 5.48 11.76
C GLY A 52 -1.39 5.03 13.02
N LEU A 53 -0.11 4.68 12.88
CA LEU A 53 0.75 4.27 14.00
C LEU A 53 0.92 5.37 15.05
N SER A 54 0.99 6.64 14.63
CA SER A 54 1.17 7.79 15.53
C SER A 54 0.09 7.91 16.62
N HIS A 55 -1.10 7.39 16.35
CA HIS A 55 -2.20 7.38 17.32
C HIS A 55 -2.08 6.28 18.39
N TYR A 56 -1.22 5.29 18.17
CA TYR A 56 -1.18 4.06 18.97
C TYR A 56 0.17 3.78 19.61
N PHE A 57 1.27 4.26 19.01
CA PHE A 57 2.63 4.08 19.50
C PHE A 57 3.21 5.38 20.05
N GLU A 58 4.02 5.28 21.12
CA GLU A 58 4.66 6.46 21.72
C GLU A 58 5.68 7.12 20.79
N GLY A 59 6.36 6.32 19.95
CA GLY A 59 7.26 6.81 18.93
C GLY A 59 7.23 5.96 17.65
N VAL A 60 7.25 6.64 16.51
CA VAL A 60 7.32 6.01 15.19
C VAL A 60 8.57 6.51 14.48
N ILE A 61 9.38 5.59 13.94
CA ILE A 61 10.37 5.95 12.93
C ILE A 61 9.84 5.47 11.58
N ALA A 62 9.86 6.34 10.59
CA ALA A 62 9.34 6.06 9.27
C ALA A 62 10.46 6.24 8.24
N THR A 63 10.74 5.22 7.44
CA THR A 63 11.85 5.26 6.47
C THR A 63 11.38 5.00 5.06
N ASP A 64 11.94 5.74 4.12
CA ASP A 64 11.79 5.49 2.69
C ASP A 64 13.11 5.82 1.97
N VAL A 65 13.38 5.17 0.84
CA VAL A 65 14.56 5.48 0.03
C VAL A 65 14.39 6.77 -0.77
N SER A 66 13.16 7.23 -0.96
CA SER A 66 12.82 8.41 -1.74
C SER A 66 12.84 9.67 -0.88
N GLU A 67 13.86 10.52 -1.08
CA GLU A 67 13.93 11.86 -0.48
C GLU A 67 12.65 12.67 -0.75
N GLN A 68 12.07 12.54 -1.95
CA GLN A 68 10.86 13.25 -2.35
C GLN A 68 9.62 12.78 -1.57
N GLN A 69 9.51 11.49 -1.27
CA GLN A 69 8.40 10.96 -0.47
C GLN A 69 8.50 11.47 0.97
N ILE A 70 9.69 11.41 1.56
CA ILE A 70 9.97 11.92 2.91
C ILE A 70 9.71 13.43 3.00
N ALA A 71 10.12 14.21 2.00
CA ALA A 71 9.89 15.66 1.98
C ALA A 71 8.39 16.02 1.91
N ASN A 72 7.57 15.16 1.32
CA ASN A 72 6.13 15.33 1.21
C ASN A 72 5.35 14.65 2.35
N ALA A 73 6.04 14.02 3.30
CA ALA A 73 5.37 13.31 4.37
C ALA A 73 4.71 14.28 5.36
N LYS A 74 3.49 13.94 5.78
CA LYS A 74 2.75 14.73 6.75
C LYS A 74 3.44 14.67 8.13
N PRO A 75 3.73 15.82 8.78
CA PRO A 75 4.41 15.84 10.06
C PRO A 75 3.47 15.42 11.21
N PHE A 76 4.01 14.67 12.16
CA PHE A 76 3.38 14.31 13.43
C PHE A 76 4.40 14.42 14.56
N ASP A 77 3.96 14.81 15.76
CA ASP A 77 4.85 15.12 16.88
C ASP A 77 5.72 13.93 17.34
N ASN A 78 5.22 12.71 17.17
CA ASN A 78 5.87 11.46 17.56
C ASN A 78 6.37 10.62 16.36
N VAL A 79 6.42 11.18 15.16
CA VAL A 79 6.93 10.49 13.96
C VAL A 79 8.22 11.14 13.48
N ILE A 80 9.27 10.33 13.31
CA ILE A 80 10.55 10.75 12.73
C ILE A 80 10.71 10.12 11.36
N TYR A 81 10.67 10.95 10.31
CA TYR A 81 10.90 10.52 8.93
C TYR A 81 12.40 10.56 8.57
N ARG A 82 12.90 9.52 7.91
CA ARG A 82 14.32 9.41 7.52
C ARG A 82 14.47 8.81 6.12
N VAL A 83 15.41 9.34 5.35
CA VAL A 83 15.77 8.75 4.05
C VAL A 83 16.75 7.61 4.31
N MET A 84 16.30 6.38 4.12
CA MET A 84 17.06 5.18 4.50
C MET A 84 16.51 3.93 3.80
N PRO A 85 17.39 3.04 3.28
CA PRO A 85 16.95 1.75 2.77
C PRO A 85 16.51 0.82 3.90
N SER A 86 15.52 -0.01 3.61
CA SER A 86 14.95 -0.96 4.56
C SER A 86 15.86 -2.15 4.83
N GLU A 87 16.76 -2.46 3.91
CA GLU A 87 17.70 -3.56 3.97
C GLU A 87 18.97 -3.23 4.78
N SER A 88 19.21 -1.95 5.11
CA SER A 88 20.38 -1.55 5.89
C SER A 88 20.11 -0.23 6.62
N THR A 89 19.82 -0.36 7.92
CA THR A 89 19.52 0.78 8.80
C THR A 89 20.67 1.01 9.77
N ASP A 90 20.70 2.19 10.38
CA ASP A 90 21.59 2.51 11.50
C ASP A 90 20.89 2.36 12.87
N PHE A 91 19.74 1.68 12.90
CA PHE A 91 19.04 1.44 14.15
C PHE A 91 19.85 0.50 15.05
N PRO A 92 19.84 0.70 16.37
CA PRO A 92 20.36 -0.30 17.30
C PRO A 92 19.58 -1.61 17.21
N ASP A 93 20.22 -2.70 17.61
CA ASP A 93 19.56 -3.98 17.81
C ASP A 93 18.42 -3.84 18.85
N ASP A 94 17.41 -4.71 18.78
CA ASP A 94 16.29 -4.78 19.74
C ASP A 94 15.59 -3.43 20.01
N SER A 95 15.39 -2.63 18.95
CA SER A 95 14.87 -1.27 19.05
C SER A 95 13.35 -1.18 19.00
N PHE A 96 12.68 -2.06 18.26
CA PHE A 96 11.27 -1.88 17.88
C PHE A 96 10.38 -2.98 18.44
N ASP A 97 9.20 -2.57 18.92
CA ASP A 97 8.13 -3.49 19.29
C ASP A 97 7.37 -3.98 18.05
N LEU A 98 7.27 -3.13 17.04
CA LEU A 98 6.61 -3.39 15.77
C LEU A 98 7.49 -2.90 14.60
N VAL A 99 7.65 -3.74 13.58
CA VAL A 99 8.11 -3.33 12.25
C VAL A 99 6.98 -3.65 11.27
N CYS A 100 6.55 -2.66 10.49
CA CYS A 100 5.50 -2.87 9.51
C CYS A 100 5.87 -2.41 8.10
N VAL A 101 5.32 -3.12 7.11
CA VAL A 101 5.46 -2.80 5.69
C VAL A 101 4.09 -2.83 5.03
N ALA A 102 3.66 -1.70 4.47
CA ALA A 102 2.40 -1.62 3.74
C ALA A 102 2.63 -1.35 2.26
N GLN A 103 2.03 -2.16 1.39
CA GLN A 103 2.12 -2.03 -0.08
C GLN A 103 3.56 -2.07 -0.65
N ALA A 104 4.57 -2.52 0.11
CA ALA A 104 5.96 -2.43 -0.32
C ALA A 104 6.81 -3.70 -0.21
N VAL A 105 6.33 -4.78 0.45
CA VAL A 105 7.12 -6.01 0.68
C VAL A 105 7.74 -6.57 -0.60
N HIS A 106 7.01 -6.47 -1.71
CA HIS A 106 7.45 -6.99 -3.00
C HIS A 106 8.68 -6.29 -3.59
N TRP A 107 9.11 -5.14 -3.05
CA TRP A 107 10.28 -4.41 -3.54
C TRP A 107 11.60 -4.83 -2.90
N PHE A 108 11.57 -5.58 -1.79
CA PHE A 108 12.76 -5.83 -0.99
C PHE A 108 13.58 -7.04 -1.45
N ASP A 109 14.89 -6.96 -1.19
CA ASP A 109 15.81 -8.10 -1.28
C ASP A 109 15.74 -8.92 0.02
N PHE A 110 14.87 -9.94 0.04
CA PHE A 110 14.57 -10.74 1.24
C PHE A 110 15.81 -11.31 1.97
N PRO A 111 16.83 -11.88 1.29
CA PRO A 111 18.09 -12.28 1.91
C PRO A 111 18.80 -11.22 2.76
N VAL A 112 18.60 -9.93 2.48
CA VAL A 112 19.21 -8.81 3.22
C VAL A 112 18.19 -8.16 4.16
N PHE A 113 16.93 -8.05 3.72
CA PHE A 113 15.84 -7.44 4.48
C PHE A 113 15.53 -8.20 5.77
N TRP A 114 15.39 -9.53 5.70
CA TRP A 114 14.97 -10.30 6.87
C TRP A 114 15.97 -10.30 8.04
N PRO A 115 17.30 -10.48 7.81
CA PRO A 115 18.28 -10.30 8.87
C PRO A 115 18.19 -8.93 9.53
N GLU A 116 17.96 -7.88 8.76
CA GLU A 116 17.87 -6.52 9.28
C GLU A 116 16.61 -6.32 10.14
N VAL A 117 15.45 -6.79 9.67
CA VAL A 117 14.20 -6.73 10.44
C VAL A 117 14.32 -7.53 11.74
N LYS A 118 14.89 -8.73 11.69
CA LYS A 118 15.13 -9.55 12.90
C LYS A 118 16.05 -8.85 13.89
N ARG A 119 17.14 -8.23 13.40
CA ARG A 119 18.11 -7.52 14.23
C ARG A 119 17.49 -6.36 15.00
N VAL A 120 16.63 -5.58 14.35
CA VAL A 120 16.06 -4.35 14.96
C VAL A 120 14.79 -4.61 15.76
N LEU A 121 14.11 -5.73 15.55
CA LEU A 121 12.98 -6.15 16.38
C LEU A 121 13.48 -6.60 17.75
N LYS A 122 12.80 -6.17 18.81
CA LYS A 122 12.99 -6.71 20.15
C LYS A 122 12.70 -8.22 20.20
N PRO A 123 13.15 -8.92 21.26
CA PRO A 123 12.57 -10.20 21.61
C PRO A 123 11.05 -10.08 21.73
N ASP A 124 10.32 -11.03 21.14
CA ASP A 124 8.85 -11.02 21.01
C ASP A 124 8.27 -9.85 20.21
N GLY A 125 9.11 -9.05 19.53
CA GLY A 125 8.69 -8.00 18.60
C GLY A 125 7.90 -8.58 17.43
N VAL A 126 7.06 -7.74 16.82
CA VAL A 126 6.17 -8.16 15.73
C VAL A 126 6.61 -7.59 14.41
N PHE A 127 6.72 -8.43 13.39
CA PHE A 127 6.69 -8.00 12.00
C PHE A 127 5.28 -8.10 11.44
N ALA A 128 4.82 -7.07 10.74
CA ALA A 128 3.55 -7.10 10.02
C ALA A 128 3.69 -6.59 8.59
N ALA A 129 2.99 -7.23 7.67
CA ALA A 129 2.98 -6.86 6.27
C ALA A 129 1.56 -6.89 5.73
N TRP A 130 1.17 -5.88 4.96
CA TRP A 130 -0.12 -5.91 4.28
C TRP A 130 -0.10 -5.16 2.95
N GLY A 131 -1.14 -5.38 2.17
CA GLY A 131 -1.31 -4.77 0.87
C GLY A 131 -2.73 -4.99 0.36
N TYR A 132 -3.07 -4.26 -0.69
CA TYR A 132 -4.32 -4.47 -1.41
C TYR A 132 -4.03 -4.51 -2.91
N THR A 133 -4.84 -5.27 -3.63
CA THR A 133 -4.70 -5.50 -5.07
C THR A 133 -5.90 -4.91 -5.80
N TRP A 134 -6.78 -5.78 -6.28
CA TRP A 134 -7.79 -5.42 -7.25
C TRP A 134 -9.09 -5.01 -6.58
N PRO A 135 -9.81 -4.03 -7.15
CA PRO A 135 -11.18 -3.75 -6.79
C PRO A 135 -12.07 -4.94 -7.17
N VAL A 136 -13.00 -5.30 -6.28
CA VAL A 136 -14.06 -6.27 -6.58
C VAL A 136 -15.20 -5.50 -7.25
N LEU A 137 -15.41 -5.77 -8.54
CA LEU A 137 -16.30 -5.02 -9.41
C LEU A 137 -17.48 -5.90 -9.88
N PRO A 138 -18.64 -5.32 -10.23
CA PRO A 138 -19.71 -6.05 -10.90
C PRO A 138 -19.26 -6.60 -12.27
N ASP A 139 -19.79 -7.75 -12.67
CA ASP A 139 -19.38 -8.53 -13.85
C ASP A 139 -19.10 -7.69 -15.12
N GLU A 140 -20.00 -6.77 -15.50
CA GLU A 140 -19.82 -5.96 -16.71
C GLU A 140 -18.65 -4.98 -16.59
N ILE A 141 -18.49 -4.34 -15.42
CA ILE A 141 -17.43 -3.38 -15.14
C ILE A 141 -16.09 -4.12 -14.99
N GLU A 142 -16.09 -5.26 -14.29
CA GLU A 142 -14.92 -6.13 -14.12
C GLU A 142 -14.38 -6.57 -15.48
N ARG A 143 -15.25 -7.04 -16.38
CA ARG A 143 -14.85 -7.45 -17.72
C ARG A 143 -14.17 -6.32 -18.49
N ILE A 144 -14.74 -5.11 -18.49
CA ILE A 144 -14.16 -3.95 -19.18
C ILE A 144 -12.82 -3.55 -18.54
N PHE A 145 -12.76 -3.51 -17.20
CA PHE A 145 -11.55 -3.20 -16.45
C PHE A 145 -10.42 -4.18 -16.79
N HIS A 146 -10.71 -5.48 -16.84
CA HIS A 146 -9.72 -6.49 -17.23
C HIS A 146 -9.29 -6.36 -18.69
N GLU A 147 -10.25 -6.34 -19.61
CA GLU A 147 -9.98 -6.41 -21.05
C GLU A 147 -9.31 -5.14 -21.60
N GLN A 148 -9.73 -3.96 -21.12
CA GLN A 148 -9.37 -2.68 -21.73
C GLN A 148 -8.37 -1.88 -20.89
N ILE A 149 -8.19 -2.23 -19.61
CA ILE A 149 -7.23 -1.55 -18.74
C ILE A 149 -6.12 -2.53 -18.34
N LEU A 150 -6.43 -3.59 -17.58
CA LEU A 150 -5.39 -4.48 -17.03
C LEU A 150 -4.56 -5.18 -18.12
N ASN A 151 -5.19 -5.69 -19.17
CA ASN A 151 -4.47 -6.33 -20.29
C ASN A 151 -3.57 -5.34 -21.04
N VAL A 152 -4.00 -4.08 -21.17
CA VAL A 152 -3.24 -3.04 -21.87
C VAL A 152 -2.02 -2.62 -21.06
N ILE A 153 -2.18 -2.45 -19.74
CA ILE A 153 -1.06 -2.06 -18.87
C ILE A 153 -0.20 -3.26 -18.42
N ALA A 154 -0.62 -4.49 -18.72
CA ALA A 154 0.07 -5.72 -18.27
C ALA A 154 1.59 -5.73 -18.56
N PRO A 155 2.07 -5.33 -19.75
CA PRO A 155 3.50 -5.32 -20.07
C PRO A 155 4.34 -4.32 -19.25
N TYR A 156 3.70 -3.35 -18.58
CA TYR A 156 4.37 -2.26 -17.88
C TYR A 156 4.61 -2.51 -16.39
N TRP A 157 4.03 -3.59 -15.84
CA TRP A 157 4.24 -3.99 -14.46
C TRP A 157 5.67 -4.45 -14.22
N ALA A 158 6.22 -4.10 -13.06
CA ALA A 158 7.46 -4.71 -12.61
C ALA A 158 7.17 -6.16 -12.18
N THR A 159 8.07 -7.09 -12.49
CA THR A 159 7.91 -8.52 -12.16
C THR A 159 7.65 -8.75 -10.67
N GLN A 160 8.24 -7.90 -9.82
CA GLN A 160 8.06 -7.87 -8.37
C GLN A 160 6.59 -7.77 -7.94
N ASN A 161 5.76 -7.02 -8.67
CA ASN A 161 4.35 -6.84 -8.33
C ASN A 161 3.57 -8.17 -8.31
N SER A 162 4.08 -9.22 -8.96
CA SER A 162 3.49 -10.56 -8.92
C SER A 162 3.36 -11.11 -7.49
N LEU A 163 4.29 -10.78 -6.59
CA LEU A 163 4.23 -11.17 -5.17
C LEU A 163 3.01 -10.57 -4.46
N LEU A 164 2.71 -9.29 -4.69
CA LEU A 164 1.53 -8.64 -4.12
C LEU A 164 0.24 -9.23 -4.71
N THR A 165 0.16 -9.41 -6.03
CA THR A 165 -1.02 -10.00 -6.69
C THR A 165 -1.22 -11.48 -6.35
N GLY A 166 -0.15 -12.19 -5.97
CA GLY A 166 -0.19 -13.53 -5.40
C GLY A 166 -0.49 -13.54 -3.91
N HIS A 167 -0.91 -12.41 -3.33
CA HIS A 167 -1.21 -12.24 -1.90
C HIS A 167 -0.05 -12.69 -0.99
N TYR A 168 1.18 -12.39 -1.40
CA TYR A 168 2.42 -12.73 -0.70
C TYR A 168 2.58 -14.22 -0.35
N LYS A 169 1.83 -15.13 -0.99
CA LYS A 169 1.87 -16.57 -0.70
C LYS A 169 3.25 -17.20 -0.95
N ASP A 170 4.02 -16.59 -1.87
CA ASP A 170 5.34 -17.05 -2.30
C ASP A 170 6.48 -16.31 -1.53
N VAL A 171 6.13 -15.52 -0.50
CA VAL A 171 7.10 -14.89 0.40
C VAL A 171 7.33 -15.78 1.61
N GLU A 172 8.56 -16.22 1.82
CA GLU A 172 8.96 -16.95 3.02
C GLU A 172 9.23 -15.95 4.16
N PHE A 173 8.22 -15.77 5.03
CA PHE A 173 8.37 -14.94 6.22
C PHE A 173 9.05 -15.71 7.36
N PRO A 174 10.23 -15.27 7.87
CA PRO A 174 11.03 -16.03 8.83
C PRO A 174 10.64 -15.75 10.28
N PHE A 175 9.34 -15.60 10.55
CA PHE A 175 8.78 -15.30 11.86
C PHE A 175 7.75 -16.35 12.26
N GLU A 176 7.50 -16.50 13.56
CA GLU A 176 6.41 -17.35 14.04
C GLU A 176 5.07 -16.70 13.68
N GLY A 177 4.33 -17.31 12.75
CA GLY A 177 3.10 -16.75 12.22
C GLY A 177 2.02 -16.57 13.29
N LEU A 178 1.39 -15.38 13.30
CA LEU A 178 0.30 -15.03 14.21
C LEU A 178 -1.05 -15.10 13.50
N SER A 179 -2.08 -15.58 14.20
CA SER A 179 -3.45 -15.56 13.69
C SER A 179 -4.00 -14.13 13.71
N SER A 180 -4.46 -13.66 12.55
CA SER A 180 -5.10 -12.35 12.41
C SER A 180 -6.59 -12.47 12.14
N PRO A 181 -7.41 -11.48 12.54
CA PRO A 181 -8.76 -11.37 12.04
C PRO A 181 -8.72 -11.11 10.52
N LYS A 182 -9.83 -11.40 9.83
CA LYS A 182 -9.99 -10.95 8.46
C LYS A 182 -10.23 -9.44 8.47
N PHE A 183 -9.35 -8.69 7.82
CA PHE A 183 -9.55 -7.27 7.57
C PHE A 183 -10.27 -7.08 6.25
N GLU A 184 -11.24 -6.18 6.25
CA GLU A 184 -11.93 -5.76 5.04
C GLU A 184 -11.48 -4.35 4.68
N MET A 185 -11.13 -4.17 3.41
CA MET A 185 -10.79 -2.88 2.87
C MET A 185 -11.82 -2.53 1.81
N LYS A 186 -12.42 -1.36 1.95
CA LYS A 186 -13.42 -0.86 1.01
C LYS A 186 -13.27 0.64 0.85
N VAL A 187 -13.67 1.11 -0.32
CA VAL A 187 -13.73 2.52 -0.66
C VAL A 187 -15.11 2.87 -1.15
N GLU A 188 -15.51 4.12 -0.99
CA GLU A 188 -16.73 4.66 -1.57
C GLU A 188 -16.32 5.67 -2.63
N TRP A 189 -16.42 5.28 -3.91
CA TRP A 189 -15.92 6.06 -5.03
C TRP A 189 -16.99 6.30 -6.09
N ASP A 190 -17.01 7.51 -6.63
CA ASP A 190 -17.61 7.75 -7.94
C ASP A 190 -16.69 7.24 -9.07
N LEU A 191 -17.15 7.38 -10.32
CA LEU A 191 -16.42 6.88 -11.48
C LEU A 191 -15.10 7.63 -11.69
N ASP A 192 -15.09 8.93 -11.47
CA ASP A 192 -13.89 9.76 -11.60
C ASP A 192 -12.82 9.31 -10.61
N GLN A 193 -13.20 9.13 -9.34
CA GLN A 193 -12.31 8.64 -8.28
C GLN A 193 -11.77 7.23 -8.57
N PHE A 194 -12.58 6.35 -9.15
CA PHE A 194 -12.14 5.02 -9.58
C PHE A 194 -11.06 5.11 -10.67
N PHE A 195 -11.23 6.00 -11.66
CA PHE A 195 -10.22 6.21 -12.70
C PHE A 195 -8.98 6.95 -12.19
N ASP A 196 -9.12 7.87 -11.25
CA ASP A 196 -8.00 8.50 -10.56
C ASP A 196 -7.15 7.45 -9.82
N PHE A 197 -7.78 6.49 -9.14
CA PHE A 197 -7.09 5.36 -8.53
C PHE A 197 -6.28 4.55 -9.55
N ILE A 198 -6.88 4.19 -10.70
CA ILE A 198 -6.21 3.45 -11.78
C ILE A 198 -5.00 4.23 -12.33
N LYS A 199 -5.11 5.56 -12.45
CA LYS A 199 -4.03 6.44 -12.90
C LYS A 199 -2.86 6.49 -11.92
N THR A 200 -3.04 6.10 -10.65
CA THR A 200 -1.93 6.01 -9.69
C THR A 200 -1.03 4.78 -9.90
N PHE A 201 -1.47 3.77 -10.66
CA PHE A 201 -0.69 2.56 -10.86
C PHE A 201 0.59 2.87 -11.61
N SER A 202 1.70 2.26 -11.19
CA SER A 202 3.00 2.45 -11.87
C SER A 202 2.93 2.01 -13.34
N ALA A 203 2.28 0.88 -13.61
CA ALA A 203 2.07 0.36 -14.96
C ALA A 203 1.20 1.29 -15.82
N THR A 204 0.07 1.78 -15.28
CA THR A 204 -0.78 2.75 -15.99
C THR A 204 0.00 4.01 -16.36
N ARG A 205 0.77 4.58 -15.42
CA ARG A 205 1.57 5.78 -15.68
C ARG A 205 2.58 5.57 -16.81
N ARG A 206 3.31 4.45 -16.79
CA ARG A 206 4.27 4.11 -17.86
C ARG A 206 3.59 3.91 -19.21
N CYS A 207 2.45 3.22 -19.22
CA CYS A 207 1.66 3.03 -20.44
C CYS A 207 1.17 4.37 -21.02
N ILE A 208 0.72 5.31 -20.18
CA ILE A 208 0.32 6.65 -20.61
C ILE A 208 1.50 7.43 -21.16
N GLU A 209 2.67 7.36 -20.51
CA GLU A 209 3.89 8.03 -20.96
C GLU A 209 4.34 7.53 -22.35
N GLU A 210 4.10 6.26 -22.68
CA GLU A 210 4.50 5.66 -23.96
C GLU A 210 3.43 5.74 -25.07
N HIS A 211 2.15 5.56 -24.75
CA HIS A 211 1.08 5.36 -25.73
C HIS A 211 -0.12 6.32 -25.55
N GLY A 212 -0.07 7.21 -24.56
CA GLY A 212 -1.18 8.09 -24.22
C GLY A 212 -2.31 7.41 -23.45
N GLU A 213 -3.36 8.16 -23.13
CA GLU A 213 -4.45 7.73 -22.24
C GLU A 213 -5.75 7.32 -22.95
N ALA A 214 -5.75 7.22 -24.28
CA ALA A 214 -6.96 6.92 -25.06
C ALA A 214 -7.65 5.60 -24.68
N PHE A 215 -6.90 4.62 -24.16
CA PHE A 215 -7.45 3.37 -23.66
C PHE A 215 -8.26 3.56 -22.38
N LEU A 216 -7.86 4.49 -21.50
CA LEU A 216 -8.63 4.86 -20.31
C LEU A 216 -9.90 5.61 -20.71
N ASP A 217 -9.82 6.54 -21.65
CA ASP A 217 -11.00 7.28 -22.14
C ASP A 217 -12.06 6.32 -22.69
N ALA A 218 -11.65 5.35 -23.52
CA ALA A 218 -12.55 4.36 -24.11
C ALA A 218 -13.17 3.41 -23.05
N ALA A 219 -12.39 3.03 -22.03
CA ALA A 219 -12.88 2.23 -20.92
C ALA A 219 -13.84 3.04 -20.03
N TYR A 220 -13.56 4.33 -19.79
CA TYR A 220 -14.39 5.23 -19.00
C TYR A 220 -15.78 5.35 -19.59
N GLU A 221 -15.88 5.67 -20.89
CA GLU A 221 -17.18 5.82 -21.58
C GLU A 221 -18.04 4.55 -21.50
N GLN A 222 -17.41 3.37 -21.57
CA GLN A 222 -18.15 2.10 -21.45
C GLN A 222 -18.56 1.82 -20.00
N ILE A 223 -17.65 1.99 -19.04
CA ILE A 223 -17.95 1.74 -17.62
C ILE A 223 -19.04 2.71 -17.13
N GLU A 224 -19.06 3.96 -17.60
CA GLU A 224 -20.09 4.95 -17.23
C GLU A 224 -21.52 4.46 -17.47
N THR A 225 -21.73 3.67 -18.54
CA THR A 225 -23.05 3.09 -18.88
C THR A 225 -23.54 2.07 -17.85
N PHE A 226 -22.62 1.40 -17.15
CA PHE A 226 -22.90 0.42 -16.10
C PHE A 226 -22.78 1.01 -14.69
N TRP A 227 -22.03 2.11 -14.54
CA TRP A 227 -21.81 2.78 -13.27
C TRP A 227 -23.08 3.46 -12.75
N SER A 228 -23.83 4.11 -13.64
CA SER A 228 -24.89 5.08 -13.33
C SER A 228 -26.28 4.48 -13.04
N ALA A 229 -26.35 3.26 -12.49
CA ALA A 229 -27.61 2.60 -12.10
C ALA A 229 -28.30 3.26 -10.87
N GLY A 230 -28.36 4.60 -10.83
CA GLY A 230 -29.01 5.41 -9.80
C GLY A 230 -28.08 5.96 -8.70
N GLU A 231 -26.82 5.53 -8.64
CA GLU A 231 -25.87 5.92 -7.59
C GLU A 231 -24.74 6.79 -8.15
N LYS A 232 -24.35 7.83 -7.39
CA LYS A 232 -23.18 8.67 -7.74
C LYS A 232 -21.87 7.98 -7.38
N ALA A 233 -21.84 7.26 -6.26
CA ALA A 233 -20.67 6.55 -5.75
C ALA A 233 -21.06 5.12 -5.38
N ARG A 234 -20.08 4.21 -5.42
CA ARG A 234 -20.23 2.78 -5.13
C ARG A 234 -19.29 2.38 -4.01
N VAL A 235 -19.76 1.47 -3.15
CA VAL A 235 -18.89 0.77 -2.19
C VAL A 235 -18.15 -0.34 -2.93
N ILE A 236 -16.83 -0.22 -3.04
CA ILE A 236 -15.97 -1.15 -3.79
C ILE A 236 -15.03 -1.81 -2.78
N PRO A 237 -15.20 -3.13 -2.51
CA PRO A 237 -14.22 -3.89 -1.76
C PRO A 237 -12.90 -3.96 -2.53
N LEU A 238 -11.79 -3.96 -1.82
CA LEU A 238 -10.47 -4.24 -2.37
C LEU A 238 -10.00 -5.60 -1.84
N GLU A 239 -9.46 -6.43 -2.74
CA GLU A 239 -8.70 -7.59 -2.33
C GLU A 239 -7.57 -7.17 -1.39
N PHE A 240 -7.48 -7.80 -0.22
CA PHE A 240 -6.59 -7.41 0.85
C PHE A 240 -5.81 -8.61 1.37
N VAL A 241 -4.51 -8.42 1.58
CA VAL A 241 -3.61 -9.41 2.17
C VAL A 241 -3.02 -8.84 3.46
N PHE A 242 -2.93 -9.68 4.48
CA PHE A 242 -2.30 -9.35 5.75
C PHE A 242 -1.49 -10.54 6.28
N TYR A 243 -0.31 -10.25 6.78
CA TYR A 243 0.56 -11.16 7.50
C TYR A 243 1.05 -10.48 8.79
N ALA A 244 1.14 -11.25 9.87
CA ALA A 244 1.89 -10.86 11.06
C ALA A 244 2.64 -12.08 11.60
N GLY A 245 3.84 -11.83 12.14
CA GLY A 245 4.66 -12.85 12.77
C GLY A 245 5.48 -12.29 13.91
N ARG A 246 5.78 -13.14 14.89
CA ARG A 246 6.58 -12.81 16.08
C ARG A 246 8.05 -13.16 15.88
N ASN A 247 8.93 -12.29 16.33
CA ASN A 247 10.36 -12.55 16.43
C ASN A 247 10.66 -13.34 17.71
N THR A 248 10.87 -14.64 17.57
CA THR A 248 11.09 -15.57 18.70
C THR A 248 12.53 -16.08 18.81
N GLU A 249 13.43 -15.60 17.95
CA GLU A 249 14.85 -15.92 17.91
C GLU A 249 15.70 -14.68 18.23
#